data_AF-A0A498M7P4-F1
#
_entry.id   AF-A0A498M7P4-F1
#
_cell.length_a   1.000
_cell.length_b   1.000
_cell.length_c   1.000
_cell.angle_alpha   90.00
_cell.angle_beta   90.00
_cell.angle_gamma   90.00
#
_symmetry.space_group_name_H-M   'P 1'
#
loop_
_entity.id
_entity.type
_entity.pdbx_description
1 polymer ?
#
loop_
_entity_poly.entity_id
_entity_poly.type
_entity_poly.pdbx_seq_one_letter_code
_entity_poly.pdbx_strand_id
1 'polypeptide(L)'
;MAKHSQLLADVMSSIRQLYDRLLGVSPSSPLPSSSSCNQPTPVAEPRLPPKPFAGDPSSCQGFLTQCSLTFELQPSSFPTDHFKIAYIITLLSDKALSWVSAVWGSKDACCQVD
;
A
#
# COMPACT_ATOMS: atom_id res chain seq x y z
N MET A 1 -6.96 26.73 12.06
CA MET A 1 -6.59 25.34 12.39
C MET A 1 -7.79 24.39 12.51
N ALA A 2 -8.98 24.83 12.95
CA ALA A 2 -10.17 23.97 13.13
C ALA A 2 -10.77 23.35 11.85
N LYS A 3 -10.57 23.96 10.67
CA LYS A 3 -11.14 23.44 9.40
C LYS A 3 -10.52 22.12 8.97
N HIS A 4 -9.21 21.96 9.21
CA HIS A 4 -8.48 20.76 8.80
C HIS A 4 -8.85 19.55 9.66
N SER A 5 -9.00 19.73 10.98
CA SER A 5 -9.47 18.67 11.87
C SER A 5 -10.90 18.23 11.56
N GLN A 6 -11.76 19.16 11.14
CA GLN A 6 -13.14 18.83 10.75
C GLN A 6 -13.17 17.97 9.48
N LEU A 7 -12.32 18.27 8.50
CA LEU A 7 -12.22 17.51 7.25
C LEU A 7 -11.73 16.08 7.52
N LEU A 8 -10.72 15.91 8.38
CA LEU A 8 -10.24 14.58 8.78
C LEU A 8 -11.34 13.78 9.51
N ALA A 9 -12.10 14.43 10.40
CA ALA A 9 -13.20 13.78 11.11
C ALA A 9 -14.32 13.30 10.17
N ASP A 10 -14.65 14.12 9.16
CA ASP A 10 -15.67 13.81 8.16
C ASP A 10 -15.26 12.60 7.29
N VAL A 11 -14.01 12.60 6.80
CA VAL A 11 -13.46 11.48 6.02
C VAL A 11 -13.44 10.19 6.84
N MET A 12 -13.01 10.25 8.10
CA MET A 12 -13.00 9.08 8.99
C MET A 12 -14.41 8.53 9.24
N SER A 13 -15.41 9.40 9.37
CA SER A 13 -16.82 9.00 9.54
C SER A 13 -17.34 8.26 8.29
N SER A 14 -17.04 8.79 7.10
CA SER A 14 -17.42 8.15 5.83
C SER A 14 -16.78 6.77 5.66
N ILE A 15 -15.51 6.60 6.04
CA ILE A 15 -14.82 5.30 5.99
C ILE A 15 -15.51 4.29 6.92
N ARG A 16 -15.86 4.68 8.15
CA ARG A 16 -16.57 3.82 9.11
C ARG A 16 -17.94 3.39 8.59
N GLN A 17 -18.69 4.32 7.99
CA GLN A 17 -19.97 4.01 7.37
C GLN A 17 -19.84 3.01 6.22
N LEU A 18 -18.80 3.16 5.40
CA LEU A 18 -18.57 2.23 4.29
C LEU A 18 -18.21 0.82 4.81
N TYR A 19 -17.43 0.74 5.89
CA TYR A 19 -17.06 -0.52 6.53
C TYR A 19 -18.28 -1.27 7.09
N ASP A 20 -19.19 -0.58 7.77
CA ASP A 20 -20.43 -1.16 8.32
C ASP A 20 -21.35 -1.70 7.20
N ARG A 21 -21.43 -0.97 6.08
CA ARG A 21 -22.18 -1.41 4.88
C ARG A 21 -21.58 -2.65 4.22
N LEU A 22 -20.26 -2.82 4.26
CA LEU A 22 -19.58 -3.98 3.70
C LEU A 22 -19.70 -5.22 4.60
N LEU A 23 -19.79 -5.03 5.93
CA LEU A 23 -19.92 -6.12 6.89
C LEU A 23 -21.33 -6.67 7.09
N GLY A 24 -22.35 -6.07 6.46
CA GLY A 24 -23.65 -6.71 6.24
C GLY A 24 -24.28 -7.32 7.49
N VAL A 25 -24.43 -6.55 8.58
CA VAL A 25 -25.24 -6.98 9.73
C VAL A 25 -26.73 -6.93 9.35
N SER A 26 -27.18 -7.93 8.60
CA SER A 26 -28.60 -8.17 8.37
C SER A 26 -29.13 -9.09 9.48
N PRO A 27 -30.10 -8.66 10.31
CA PRO A 27 -30.76 -9.58 11.23
C PRO A 27 -31.80 -10.38 10.44
N SER A 28 -31.50 -11.62 10.05
CA SER A 28 -32.50 -12.54 9.51
C SER A 28 -32.40 -13.94 10.11
N SER A 29 -33.48 -14.27 10.83
CA SER A 29 -34.21 -15.53 11.02
C SER A 29 -33.51 -16.90 10.79
N PRO A 30 -33.79 -17.93 11.61
CA PRO A 30 -33.17 -19.25 11.49
C PRO A 30 -33.89 -20.20 10.50
N LEU A 31 -33.15 -20.81 9.55
CA LEU A 31 -33.48 -22.11 8.90
C LEU A 31 -32.19 -22.73 8.28
N PRO A 32 -32.19 -24.02 7.83
CA PRO A 32 -31.34 -25.05 8.39
C PRO A 32 -30.15 -25.41 7.49
N SER A 33 -29.16 -26.01 8.14
CA SER A 33 -27.87 -26.45 7.63
C SER A 33 -27.94 -27.23 6.32
N SER A 34 -27.38 -26.66 5.26
CA SER A 34 -26.86 -27.40 4.12
C SER A 34 -25.33 -27.25 4.13
N SER A 35 -24.65 -28.35 4.39
CA SER A 35 -23.19 -28.48 4.41
C SER A 35 -22.62 -28.27 3.01
N SER A 36 -22.50 -27.01 2.59
CA SER A 36 -21.65 -26.64 1.45
C SER A 36 -20.24 -26.44 1.97
N CYS A 37 -19.24 -27.02 1.31
CA CYS A 37 -17.84 -26.78 1.66
C CYS A 37 -17.53 -25.30 1.44
N ASN A 38 -17.60 -24.50 2.50
CA ASN A 38 -17.11 -23.12 2.49
C ASN A 38 -15.58 -23.19 2.51
N GLN A 39 -14.96 -23.51 1.38
CA GLN A 39 -13.57 -23.12 1.17
C GLN A 39 -13.60 -21.59 1.12
N PRO A 40 -12.90 -20.88 2.04
CA PRO A 40 -12.77 -19.44 1.94
C PRO A 40 -12.08 -19.17 0.61
N THR A 41 -12.78 -18.52 -0.31
CA THR A 41 -12.10 -17.92 -1.46
C THR A 41 -11.04 -16.98 -0.91
N PRO A 42 -9.78 -17.04 -1.38
CA PRO A 42 -8.76 -16.12 -0.91
C PRO A 42 -9.26 -14.71 -1.21
N VAL A 43 -9.53 -13.95 -0.14
CA VAL A 43 -9.93 -12.55 -0.24
C VAL A 43 -8.78 -11.83 -0.95
N ALA A 44 -9.06 -11.31 -2.14
CA ALA A 44 -8.04 -10.61 -2.92
C ALA A 44 -7.55 -9.39 -2.14
N GLU A 45 -6.23 -9.26 -1.99
CA GLU A 45 -5.63 -8.11 -1.33
C GLU A 45 -5.99 -6.82 -2.08
N PRO A 46 -6.43 -5.76 -1.39
CA PRO A 46 -6.72 -4.48 -2.02
C PRO A 46 -5.46 -3.89 -2.67
N ARG A 47 -5.52 -3.60 -3.97
CA ARG A 47 -4.39 -3.01 -4.71
C ARG A 47 -4.68 -1.54 -5.00
N LEU A 48 -3.96 -0.65 -4.31
CA LEU A 48 -4.00 0.78 -4.56
C LEU A 48 -2.65 1.21 -5.15
N PRO A 49 -2.59 1.64 -6.43
CA PRO A 49 -1.35 2.09 -7.03
C PRO A 49 -0.93 3.44 -6.42
N PRO A 50 0.25 3.54 -5.79
CA PRO A 50 0.76 4.78 -5.23
C PRO A 50 1.24 5.71 -6.34
N LYS A 51 1.37 7.00 -6.00
CA LYS A 51 1.85 8.02 -6.93
C LYS A 51 3.38 7.92 -7.13
N PRO A 52 3.89 8.03 -8.38
CA PRO A 52 5.33 8.11 -8.63
C PRO A 52 5.98 9.31 -7.94
N PHE A 53 7.23 9.14 -7.49
CA PHE A 53 8.00 10.12 -6.74
C PHE A 53 9.17 10.67 -7.58
N ALA A 54 9.11 11.98 -7.87
CA ALA A 54 10.13 12.66 -8.68
C ALA A 54 11.37 13.13 -7.88
N GLY A 55 11.41 12.90 -6.57
CA GLY A 55 12.53 13.35 -5.72
C GLY A 55 12.30 14.68 -4.99
N ASP A 56 11.06 15.19 -4.93
CA ASP A 56 10.75 16.42 -4.23
C ASP A 56 10.70 16.21 -2.69
N PRO A 57 11.50 16.95 -1.90
CA PRO A 57 11.60 16.71 -0.46
C PRO A 57 10.31 17.01 0.30
N SER A 58 9.47 17.94 -0.18
CA SER A 58 8.21 18.29 0.48
C SER A 58 7.17 17.17 0.39
N SER A 59 7.27 16.32 -0.64
CA SER A 59 6.38 15.17 -0.85
C SER A 59 6.93 13.84 -0.31
N CYS A 60 8.17 13.81 0.19
CA CYS A 60 8.86 12.60 0.64
C CYS A 60 8.08 11.84 1.74
N GLN A 61 7.63 12.56 2.77
CA GLN A 61 6.88 11.93 3.86
C GLN A 61 5.57 11.29 3.35
N GLY A 62 4.81 11.99 2.51
CA GLY A 62 3.56 11.46 1.95
C GLY A 62 3.78 10.27 1.01
N PHE A 63 4.90 10.22 0.30
CA PHE A 63 5.31 9.07 -0.51
C PHE A 63 5.62 7.85 0.36
N LEU A 64 6.40 8.01 1.42
CA LEU A 64 6.74 6.92 2.35
C LEU A 64 5.48 6.38 3.05
N THR A 65 4.57 7.26 3.47
CA THR A 65 3.29 6.84 4.06
C THR A 65 2.46 6.01 3.09
N GLN A 66 2.40 6.39 1.81
CA GLN A 66 1.72 5.58 0.78
C GLN A 66 2.36 4.20 0.63
N CYS A 67 3.70 4.13 0.58
CA CYS A 67 4.41 2.86 0.46
C CYS A 67 4.13 1.94 1.66
N SER A 68 4.18 2.45 2.89
CA SER A 68 3.86 1.68 4.10
C SER A 68 2.44 1.12 4.04
N LEU A 69 1.46 1.93 3.65
CA LEU A 69 0.07 1.49 3.55
C LEU A 69 -0.10 0.39 2.49
N THR A 70 0.55 0.51 1.33
CA THR A 70 0.54 -0.54 0.30
C THR A 70 1.11 -1.86 0.83
N PHE A 71 2.18 -1.83 1.62
CA PHE A 71 2.75 -3.04 2.21
C PHE A 71 1.84 -3.67 3.27
N GLU A 72 1.10 -2.85 4.03
CA GLU A 72 0.11 -3.33 5.00
C GLU A 72 -1.14 -3.91 4.33
N LEU A 73 -1.57 -3.33 3.20
CA LEU A 73 -2.70 -3.82 2.40
C LEU A 73 -2.38 -5.11 1.64
N GLN A 74 -1.10 -5.32 1.30
CA GLN A 74 -0.66 -6.41 0.43
C GLN A 74 0.53 -7.23 0.99
N PRO A 75 0.43 -7.76 2.22
CA PRO A 75 1.55 -8.41 2.88
C PRO A 75 2.08 -9.64 2.12
N SER A 76 1.22 -10.38 1.44
CA SER A 76 1.65 -11.56 0.65
C SER A 76 2.45 -11.18 -0.60
N SER A 77 2.22 -9.98 -1.14
CA SER A 77 2.96 -9.45 -2.30
C SER A 77 4.32 -8.87 -1.92
N PHE A 78 4.57 -8.58 -0.65
CA PHE A 78 5.81 -7.98 -0.14
C PHE A 78 6.39 -8.73 1.08
N PRO A 79 6.70 -10.03 0.95
CA PRO A 79 7.09 -10.87 2.09
C PRO A 79 8.47 -10.55 2.66
N THR A 80 9.31 -9.82 1.92
CA THR A 80 10.66 -9.44 2.36
C THR A 80 10.93 -7.97 2.05
N ASP A 81 11.87 -7.38 2.78
CA ASP A 81 12.28 -5.99 2.54
C ASP A 81 12.86 -5.80 1.13
N HIS A 82 13.42 -6.84 0.52
CA HIS A 82 13.87 -6.79 -0.87
C HIS A 82 12.73 -6.46 -1.84
N PHE A 83 11.55 -7.08 -1.69
CA PHE A 83 10.38 -6.76 -2.51
C PHE A 83 9.86 -5.35 -2.26
N LYS A 84 9.88 -4.89 -1.01
CA LYS A 84 9.49 -3.52 -0.65
C LYS A 84 10.42 -2.48 -1.27
N ILE A 85 11.73 -2.72 -1.23
CA ILE A 85 12.75 -1.85 -1.82
C ILE A 85 12.60 -1.83 -3.35
N ALA A 86 12.50 -3.00 -3.99
CA ALA A 86 12.30 -3.09 -5.44
C ALA A 86 11.05 -2.32 -5.87
N TYR A 87 9.96 -2.46 -5.12
CA TYR A 87 8.73 -1.72 -5.36
C TYR A 87 8.92 -0.20 -5.25
N ILE A 88 9.55 0.29 -4.17
CA ILE A 88 9.85 1.73 -4.01
C ILE A 88 10.67 2.25 -5.19
N ILE A 89 11.66 1.48 -5.66
CA ILE A 89 12.49 1.84 -6.82
C ILE A 89 11.63 1.99 -8.08
N THR A 90 10.67 1.09 -8.33
CA THR A 90 9.76 1.17 -9.49
C THR A 90 8.85 2.40 -9.46
N LEU A 91 8.67 3.02 -8.29
CA LEU A 91 7.88 4.24 -8.12
C LEU A 91 8.70 5.52 -8.25
N LEU A 92 10.03 5.43 -8.34
CA LEU A 92 10.86 6.61 -8.55
C LEU A 92 10.73 7.09 -9.99
N SER A 93 10.84 8.39 -10.18
CA SER A 93 10.80 9.02 -11.51
C SER A 93 11.83 10.13 -11.61
N ASP A 94 12.21 10.46 -12.84
CA ASP A 94 13.05 11.62 -13.17
C ASP A 94 14.34 11.67 -12.33
N LYS A 95 14.54 12.75 -11.56
CA LYS A 95 15.72 12.98 -10.71
C LYS A 95 15.94 11.88 -9.67
N ALA A 96 14.89 11.32 -9.09
CA ALA A 96 15.03 10.24 -8.10
C ALA A 96 15.50 8.93 -8.76
N LEU A 97 15.01 8.63 -9.96
CA LEU A 97 15.40 7.44 -10.71
C LEU A 97 16.85 7.55 -11.21
N SER A 98 17.28 8.74 -11.62
CA SER A 98 18.68 9.01 -12.02
C SER A 98 19.67 8.69 -10.90
N TRP A 99 19.35 9.10 -9.66
CA TRP A 99 20.21 8.83 -8.50
C TRP A 99 20.31 7.34 -8.19
N VAL A 100 19.18 6.62 -8.20
CA VAL A 100 19.18 5.17 -7.97
C VAL A 100 19.92 4.42 -9.08
N SER A 101 19.76 4.83 -10.34
CA SER A 101 20.47 4.20 -11.47
C SER A 101 21.98 4.35 -11.36
N ALA A 102 22.46 5.52 -10.92
CA ALA A 102 23.89 5.76 -10.67
C ALA A 102 24.44 4.86 -9.55
N VAL A 103 23.68 4.72 -8.45
CA VAL A 103 24.07 3.86 -7.32
C VAL A 103 24.04 2.38 -7.71
N TRP A 104 23.05 1.96 -8.50
CA TRP A 104 22.92 0.57 -8.94
C TRP A 104 24.02 0.17 -9.92
N GLY A 105 24.33 1.01 -10.90
CA GLY A 105 25.45 0.78 -11.83
C GLY A 105 26.83 0.80 -11.15
N SER A 106 26.95 1.43 -9.97
CA SER A 106 28.19 1.48 -9.20
C SER A 106 28.47 0.21 -8.37
N LYS A 107 27.47 -0.66 -8.15
CA LYS A 107 27.67 -1.93 -7.41
C LYS A 107 28.56 -2.92 -8.17
N ASP A 108 28.67 -2.80 -9.49
CA ASP A 108 29.56 -3.62 -10.32
C ASP A 108 31.00 -3.08 -10.39
N ALA A 109 31.23 -1.81 -10.07
CA ALA A 109 32.53 -1.15 -10.27
C ALA A 109 33.51 -1.28 -9.09
N CYS A 110 33.06 -1.72 -7.90
CA CYS A 110 33.92 -1.81 -6.72
C CYS A 110 34.64 -3.16 -6.58
N CYS A 111 34.43 -4.10 -7.50
CA CYS A 111 35.03 -5.45 -7.46
C CYS A 111 36.15 -5.69 -8.49
N GLN A 112 36.61 -4.66 -9.21
CA GLN A 112 37.79 -4.79 -10.08
C GLN A 112 39.00 -4.11 -9.43
N VAL A 113 39.55 -4.81 -8.44
CA VAL A 113 40.96 -4.67 -8.07
C VAL A 113 41.73 -5.77 -8.79
N ASP A 114 42.39 -5.39 -9.88
CA ASP A 114 43.70 -5.95 -10.28
C ASP A 114 44.57 -4.80 -10.78
#